data_AF-A0A661CME1-F1
#
_entry.id   AF-A0A661CME1-F1
#
_cell.length_a   1.000
_cell.length_b   1.000
_cell.length_c   1.000
_cell.angle_alpha   90.00
_cell.angle_beta   90.00
_cell.angle_gamma   90.00
#
_symmetry.space_group_name_H-M   'P 1'
#
loop_
_entity.id
_entity.type
_entity.pdbx_description
1 polymer ?
#
loop_
_entity_poly.entity_id
_entity_poly.type
_entity_poly.pdbx_seq_one_letter_code
_entity_poly.pdbx_strand_id
1 'polypeptide(L)'
;GSNLNIVINNNWLYYSSAGFDNSLWHLLVITVDSFAPRTKAYLNKALIVDSSIIPTSNYSENIIGDWKGNRQCNCMLGYTATYDHILSQEEIDNIYESFLVDSNNPANFPFAEVSGRVFDHGGSPLDQADVIAFDSASDAIVAQDTTTSGGEYLLQFEAAGSFKVIASKTGVLGGRVAEATVSGGTVTFVTD
;
A
#
# COMPACT_ATOMS: atom_id res chain seq x y z
N GLY A 1 -28.86 -6.84 -3.13
CA GLY A 1 -28.31 -5.92 -2.13
C GLY A 1 -27.56 -6.76 -1.13
N SER A 2 -26.24 -6.67 -1.16
CA SER A 2 -25.37 -7.40 -0.23
C SER A 2 -25.44 -6.69 1.11
N ASN A 3 -25.95 -7.37 2.14
CA ASN A 3 -26.05 -6.79 3.47
C ASN A 3 -24.80 -7.18 4.26
N LEU A 4 -23.99 -6.19 4.63
CA LEU A 4 -22.99 -6.34 5.66
C LEU A 4 -23.69 -6.33 7.02
N ASN A 5 -23.63 -7.46 7.73
CA ASN A 5 -24.13 -7.53 9.10
C ASN A 5 -22.95 -7.38 10.05
N ILE A 6 -22.76 -6.17 10.58
CA ILE A 6 -21.95 -5.97 11.77
C ILE A 6 -22.88 -5.98 12.98
N VAL A 7 -22.78 -7.03 13.80
CA VAL A 7 -23.53 -7.12 15.05
C VAL A 7 -22.60 -6.75 16.19
N ILE A 8 -22.89 -5.62 16.85
CA ILE A 8 -22.32 -5.28 18.15
C ILE A 8 -23.31 -5.76 19.21
N ASN A 9 -22.98 -6.84 19.92
CA ASN A 9 -23.81 -7.34 21.02
C ASN A 9 -22.96 -7.54 22.25
N ASN A 10 -23.25 -6.79 23.33
CA ASN A 10 -22.75 -6.99 24.69
C ASN A 10 -21.34 -7.63 24.75
N ASN A 11 -20.35 -6.93 24.17
CA ASN A 11 -18.92 -7.26 24.11
C ASN A 11 -18.39 -8.00 22.88
N TRP A 12 -19.21 -8.23 21.84
CA TRP A 12 -18.76 -8.90 20.62
C TRP A 12 -18.99 -8.04 19.40
N LEU A 13 -17.98 -7.97 18.53
CA LEU A 13 -18.11 -7.54 17.16
C LEU A 13 -18.12 -8.79 16.27
N TYR A 14 -19.26 -9.08 15.67
CA TYR A 14 -19.35 -10.13 14.64
C TYR A 14 -19.31 -9.50 13.26
N TYR A 15 -18.42 -10.03 12.42
CA TYR A 15 -18.37 -9.77 10.99
C TYR A 15 -18.74 -11.06 10.24
N SER A 16 -19.68 -10.96 9.31
CA SER A 16 -19.85 -11.96 8.26
C SER A 16 -20.11 -11.29 6.92
N SER A 17 -19.27 -11.63 5.96
CA SER A 17 -19.40 -11.19 4.57
C SER A 17 -20.09 -12.29 3.75
N ALA A 18 -21.42 -12.32 3.76
CA ALA A 18 -22.13 -13.01 2.70
C ALA A 18 -22.16 -12.08 1.46
N GLY A 19 -21.35 -12.38 0.44
CA GLY A 19 -21.40 -11.69 -0.85
C GLY A 19 -20.43 -10.52 -1.06
N PHE A 20 -19.29 -10.50 -0.36
CA PHE A 20 -18.12 -9.70 -0.77
C PHE A 20 -17.21 -10.54 -1.67
N ASP A 21 -16.52 -9.86 -2.60
CA ASP A 21 -15.48 -10.49 -3.40
C ASP A 21 -14.28 -10.81 -2.51
N ASN A 22 -14.16 -12.09 -2.19
CA ASN A 22 -13.12 -12.67 -1.35
C ASN A 22 -11.73 -12.68 -2.02
N SER A 23 -11.58 -12.05 -3.18
CA SER A 23 -10.30 -11.76 -3.83
C SER A 23 -9.72 -10.38 -3.51
N LEU A 24 -10.46 -9.52 -2.76
CA LEU A 24 -10.04 -8.16 -2.44
C LEU A 24 -9.70 -7.96 -0.96
N TRP A 25 -8.68 -7.14 -0.70
CA TRP A 25 -8.39 -6.63 0.64
C TRP A 25 -9.44 -5.58 1.05
N HIS A 26 -9.82 -5.61 2.33
CA HIS A 26 -10.77 -4.67 2.90
C HIS A 26 -10.15 -3.94 4.10
N LEU A 27 -10.41 -2.64 4.20
CA LEU A 27 -10.02 -1.83 5.36
C LEU A 27 -11.20 -1.74 6.33
N LEU A 28 -11.06 -2.34 7.51
CA LEU A 28 -11.98 -2.16 8.63
C LEU A 28 -11.35 -1.25 9.67
N VAL A 29 -11.99 -0.12 9.96
CA VAL A 29 -11.59 0.78 11.05
C VAL A 29 -12.70 0.81 12.08
N ILE A 30 -12.33 0.71 13.36
CA ILE A 30 -13.26 0.80 14.47
C ILE A 30 -12.75 1.83 15.46
N THR A 31 -13.61 2.78 15.81
CA THR A 31 -13.31 3.78 16.83
C THR A 31 -14.26 3.60 17.99
N VAL A 32 -13.73 3.62 19.22
CA VAL A 32 -14.51 3.55 20.46
C VAL A 32 -14.21 4.80 21.27
N ASP A 33 -15.24 5.61 21.48
CA ASP A 33 -15.19 6.80 22.33
C ASP A 33 -15.89 6.51 23.66
N SER A 34 -15.12 6.45 24.73
CA SER A 34 -15.62 6.25 26.11
C SER A 34 -16.03 7.53 26.82
N PHE A 35 -15.58 8.69 26.35
CA PHE A 35 -15.92 9.98 26.92
C PHE A 35 -17.24 10.51 26.36
N ALA A 36 -17.47 10.32 25.06
CA ALA A 36 -18.77 10.51 24.41
C ALA A 36 -19.25 9.17 23.88
N PRO A 37 -20.00 8.37 24.68
CA PRO A 37 -20.25 6.96 24.44
C PRO A 37 -20.71 6.62 23.02
N ARG A 38 -19.74 6.20 22.19
CA ARG A 38 -19.99 5.98 20.77
C ARG A 38 -18.98 5.01 20.19
N THR A 39 -19.48 4.00 19.49
CA THR A 39 -18.68 3.10 18.67
C THR A 39 -19.05 3.33 17.21
N LYS A 40 -18.05 3.56 16.38
CA LYS A 40 -18.20 3.63 14.93
C LYS A 40 -17.37 2.57 14.25
N ALA A 41 -17.89 2.03 13.16
CA ALA A 41 -17.12 1.17 12.27
C ALA A 41 -17.20 1.71 10.84
N TYR A 42 -16.07 1.64 10.15
CA TYR A 42 -15.91 2.05 8.77
C TYR A 42 -15.38 0.87 7.97
N LEU A 43 -15.98 0.60 6.82
CA LEU A 43 -15.48 -0.37 5.85
C LEU A 43 -15.10 0.37 4.58
N ASN A 44 -13.85 0.21 4.15
CA ASN A 44 -13.27 0.95 3.04
C ASN A 44 -13.59 2.44 3.16
N LYS A 45 -13.33 2.99 4.36
CA LYS A 45 -13.54 4.40 4.75
C LYS A 45 -15.00 4.87 4.83
N ALA A 46 -15.96 4.06 4.39
CA ALA A 46 -17.38 4.37 4.52
C ALA A 46 -17.92 3.99 5.90
N LEU A 47 -18.60 4.92 6.58
CA LEU A 47 -19.27 4.65 7.85
C LEU A 47 -20.40 3.63 7.65
N ILE A 48 -20.33 2.51 8.39
CA ILE A 48 -21.29 1.42 8.31
C ILE A 48 -21.97 1.11 9.64
N VAL A 49 -21.37 1.55 10.76
CA VAL A 49 -21.96 1.45 12.09
C VAL A 49 -21.74 2.74 12.84
N ASP A 50 -22.79 3.21 13.49
CA ASP A 50 -22.77 4.31 14.44
C ASP A 50 -23.71 3.96 15.61
N SER A 51 -23.12 3.64 16.76
CA SER A 51 -23.85 3.09 17.91
C SER A 51 -23.41 3.78 19.20
N SER A 52 -24.32 3.96 20.15
CA SER A 52 -24.00 4.45 21.49
C SER A 52 -23.49 3.37 22.45
N ILE A 53 -23.35 2.12 21.97
CA ILE A 53 -22.85 0.99 22.76
C ILE A 53 -21.33 1.06 22.83
N ILE A 54 -20.78 0.94 24.04
CA ILE A 54 -19.34 0.75 24.27
C ILE A 54 -19.09 -0.68 24.76
N PRO A 55 -18.10 -1.40 24.24
CA PRO A 55 -17.62 -2.64 24.85
C PRO A 55 -17.10 -2.40 26.28
N THR A 56 -17.62 -3.12 27.28
CA THR A 56 -17.29 -2.88 28.71
C THR A 56 -16.54 -4.03 29.38
N SER A 57 -16.17 -5.06 28.63
CA SER A 57 -15.52 -6.25 29.17
C SER A 57 -14.02 -6.07 29.37
N ASN A 58 -13.55 -6.39 30.57
CA ASN A 58 -12.13 -6.58 30.85
C ASN A 58 -11.69 -7.98 30.40
N TYR A 59 -11.20 -8.09 29.17
CA TYR A 59 -10.48 -9.28 28.74
C TYR A 59 -8.98 -9.10 28.97
N SER A 60 -8.32 -10.14 29.46
CA SER A 60 -6.85 -10.18 29.60
C SER A 60 -6.14 -10.54 28.29
N GLU A 61 -6.89 -10.72 27.21
CA GLU A 61 -6.42 -11.25 25.94
C GLU A 61 -6.84 -10.32 24.80
N ASN A 62 -5.91 -10.06 23.88
CA ASN A 62 -6.19 -9.46 22.59
C ASN A 62 -6.10 -10.57 21.55
N ILE A 63 -7.19 -10.80 20.81
CA ILE A 63 -7.30 -11.95 19.91
C ILE A 63 -7.68 -11.44 18.53
N ILE A 64 -6.93 -11.89 17.54
CA ILE A 64 -7.24 -11.68 16.13
C ILE A 64 -7.66 -13.03 15.56
N GLY A 65 -8.87 -13.10 14.99
CA GLY A 65 -9.46 -14.34 14.51
C GLY A 65 -10.38 -15.00 15.55
N ASP A 66 -10.11 -16.26 15.90
CA ASP A 66 -11.02 -17.09 16.70
C ASP A 66 -10.75 -16.99 18.21
N TRP A 67 -11.83 -16.87 18.98
CA TRP A 67 -11.84 -17.05 20.44
C TRP A 67 -12.66 -18.29 20.80
N LYS A 68 -12.02 -19.22 21.53
CA LYS A 68 -12.64 -20.44 22.10
C LYS A 68 -13.09 -21.51 21.09
N GLY A 69 -12.42 -21.60 19.95
CA GLY A 69 -12.18 -22.87 19.25
C GLY A 69 -13.33 -23.45 18.42
N ASN A 70 -14.35 -22.66 18.08
CA ASN A 70 -15.48 -23.14 17.27
C ASN A 70 -15.76 -22.27 16.03
N ARG A 71 -14.96 -21.23 15.75
CA ARG A 71 -15.16 -20.36 14.59
C ARG A 71 -13.82 -19.91 14.02
N GLN A 72 -13.08 -20.87 13.46
CA GLN A 72 -11.92 -20.57 12.62
C GLN A 72 -12.35 -19.55 11.55
N CYS A 73 -11.82 -18.34 11.60
CA CYS A 73 -12.00 -17.45 10.47
C CYS A 73 -11.21 -18.06 9.32
N ASN A 74 -11.86 -18.31 8.17
CA ASN A 74 -11.13 -18.54 6.93
C ASN A 74 -10.79 -17.18 6.33
N CYS A 75 -10.02 -16.40 7.08
CA CYS A 75 -9.69 -15.03 6.76
C CYS A 75 -8.17 -14.86 6.70
N MET A 76 -7.70 -14.19 5.64
CA MET A 76 -6.34 -13.68 5.61
C MET A 76 -6.36 -12.30 6.27
N LEU A 77 -5.43 -12.10 7.20
CA LEU A 77 -5.20 -10.80 7.80
C LEU A 77 -4.02 -10.15 7.08
N GLY A 78 -4.20 -8.91 6.65
CA GLY A 78 -3.12 -8.09 6.13
C GLY A 78 -2.45 -7.38 7.30
N TYR A 79 -2.59 -6.07 7.34
CA TYR A 79 -2.07 -5.24 8.41
C TYR A 79 -3.09 -5.03 9.54
N THR A 80 -2.63 -4.93 10.78
CA THR A 80 -3.45 -4.55 11.93
C THR A 80 -2.69 -3.55 12.79
N ALA A 81 -3.36 -2.46 13.17
CA ALA A 81 -2.85 -1.45 14.06
C ALA A 81 -3.91 -1.07 15.10
N THR A 82 -3.43 -0.60 16.26
CA THR A 82 -4.27 -0.02 17.30
C THR A 82 -3.76 1.38 17.65
N TYR A 83 -4.69 2.29 17.89
CA TYR A 83 -4.40 3.67 18.27
C TYR A 83 -4.93 3.91 19.68
N ASP A 84 -4.25 4.79 20.43
CA ASP A 84 -4.62 5.20 21.77
C ASP A 84 -5.55 6.43 21.80
N HIS A 85 -5.94 6.92 20.62
CA HIS A 85 -6.87 8.02 20.43
C HIS A 85 -7.93 7.68 19.38
N ILE A 86 -9.00 8.48 19.36
CA ILE A 86 -10.09 8.35 18.39
C ILE A 86 -9.66 9.03 17.10
N LEU A 87 -9.61 8.26 16.01
CA LEU A 87 -9.33 8.81 14.69
C LEU A 87 -10.50 9.68 14.21
N SER A 88 -10.18 10.86 13.71
CA SER A 88 -11.07 11.73 12.96
C SER A 88 -11.40 11.15 11.58
N GLN A 89 -12.43 11.68 10.91
CA GLN A 89 -12.75 11.27 9.54
C GLN A 89 -11.58 11.55 8.58
N GLU A 90 -10.91 12.69 8.73
CA GLU A 90 -9.76 13.05 7.90
C GLU A 90 -8.59 12.06 8.07
N GLU A 91 -8.31 11.64 9.31
CA GLU A 91 -7.29 10.62 9.57
C GLU A 91 -7.66 9.28 8.96
N ILE A 92 -8.93 8.87 9.05
CA ILE A 92 -9.44 7.64 8.42
C ILE A 92 -9.31 7.71 6.90
N ASP A 93 -9.66 8.84 6.29
CA ASP A 93 -9.56 9.05 4.84
C ASP A 93 -8.11 9.00 4.36
N ASN A 94 -7.18 9.45 5.22
CA ASN A 94 -5.74 9.41 5.00
C ASN A 94 -5.07 8.06 5.34
N ILE A 95 -5.82 7.06 5.83
CA ILE A 95 -5.28 5.69 5.91
C ILE A 95 -5.05 5.21 4.49
N TYR A 96 -3.78 5.06 4.12
CA TYR A 96 -3.38 4.60 2.80
C TYR A 96 -3.65 3.10 2.67
N GLU A 97 -4.52 2.72 1.72
CA GLU A 97 -4.70 1.33 1.31
C GLU A 97 -3.45 0.78 0.59
N SER A 98 -2.46 1.62 0.30
CA SER A 98 -1.21 1.20 -0.37
C SER A 98 -0.34 0.26 0.48
N PHE A 99 -0.58 0.15 1.79
CA PHE A 99 0.05 -0.89 2.62
C PHE A 99 -0.62 -2.27 2.45
N LEU A 100 -1.73 -2.32 1.72
CA LEU A 100 -2.49 -3.51 1.31
C LEU A 100 -2.47 -3.66 -0.22
N VAL A 101 -1.44 -3.15 -0.91
CA VAL A 101 -1.17 -3.57 -2.29
C VAL A 101 -0.88 -5.06 -2.19
N ASP A 102 -1.80 -5.87 -2.71
CA ASP A 102 -1.46 -7.25 -3.05
C ASP A 102 -0.33 -7.16 -4.07
N SER A 103 0.90 -7.36 -3.61
CA SER A 103 2.09 -7.39 -4.46
C SER A 103 2.00 -8.48 -5.53
N ASN A 104 0.97 -9.34 -5.48
CA ASN A 104 0.71 -10.38 -6.46
C ASN A 104 -0.50 -10.11 -7.36
N ASN A 105 -1.20 -8.97 -7.24
CA ASN A 105 -2.29 -8.61 -8.15
C ASN A 105 -1.76 -7.83 -9.38
N PRO A 106 -1.69 -8.43 -10.58
CA PRO A 106 -1.18 -7.77 -11.78
C PRO A 106 -2.03 -6.57 -12.25
N ALA A 107 -3.25 -6.38 -11.73
CA ALA A 107 -4.07 -5.20 -12.02
C ALA A 107 -3.60 -3.92 -11.29
N ASN A 108 -2.70 -4.03 -10.31
CA ASN A 108 -2.09 -2.90 -9.60
C ASN A 108 -0.71 -2.52 -10.16
N PHE A 109 -0.34 -3.08 -11.32
CA PHE A 109 0.92 -2.79 -12.01
C PHE A 109 0.71 -1.85 -13.20
N PRO A 110 1.56 -0.84 -13.40
CA PRO A 110 2.64 -0.42 -12.49
C PRO A 110 2.12 0.42 -11.31
N PHE A 111 2.74 0.26 -10.14
CA PHE A 111 2.52 1.14 -8.98
C PHE A 111 2.95 2.58 -9.30
N ALA A 112 4.06 2.72 -10.04
CA ALA A 112 4.53 4.00 -10.56
C ALA A 112 5.35 3.79 -11.83
N GLU A 113 5.40 4.84 -12.67
CA GLU A 113 6.21 4.88 -13.88
C GLU A 113 7.26 5.99 -13.79
N VAL A 114 8.50 5.68 -14.15
CA VAL A 114 9.61 6.64 -14.26
C VAL A 114 10.10 6.64 -15.70
N SER A 115 9.85 7.72 -16.42
CA SER A 115 10.31 7.90 -17.79
C SER A 115 11.40 8.96 -17.89
N GLY A 116 12.31 8.81 -18.85
CA GLY A 116 13.32 9.82 -19.10
C GLY A 116 14.05 9.62 -20.43
N ARG A 117 15.14 10.37 -20.61
CA ARG A 117 16.04 10.24 -21.76
C ARG A 117 17.50 10.16 -21.33
N VAL A 118 18.27 9.31 -21.99
CA VAL A 118 19.71 9.15 -21.76
C VAL A 118 20.47 9.75 -22.94
N PHE A 119 21.44 10.60 -22.64
CA PHE A 119 22.32 11.24 -23.61
C PHE A 119 23.78 10.94 -23.28
N ASP A 120 24.64 10.94 -24.30
CA ASP A 120 26.08 10.96 -24.10
C ASP A 120 26.56 12.35 -23.63
N HIS A 121 27.85 12.48 -23.35
CA HIS A 121 28.45 13.75 -22.93
C HIS A 121 28.33 14.85 -24.01
N GLY A 122 28.21 14.47 -25.29
CA GLY A 122 28.01 15.40 -26.40
C GLY A 122 26.54 15.80 -26.61
N GLY A 123 25.60 15.28 -25.81
CA GLY A 123 24.18 15.53 -25.95
C GLY A 123 23.48 14.69 -27.02
N SER A 124 24.16 13.68 -27.58
CA SER A 124 23.53 12.75 -28.51
C SER A 124 22.72 11.71 -27.72
N PRO A 125 21.48 11.38 -28.13
CA PRO A 125 20.71 10.36 -27.46
C PRO A 125 21.40 9.00 -27.58
N LEU A 126 21.42 8.24 -26.50
CA LEU A 126 21.99 6.90 -26.48
C LEU A 126 20.88 5.88 -26.77
N ASP A 127 20.94 5.23 -27.93
CA ASP A 127 20.13 4.05 -28.24
C ASP A 127 20.69 2.80 -27.56
N GLN A 128 19.86 1.83 -27.18
CA GLN A 128 20.29 0.56 -26.59
C GLN A 128 21.19 0.73 -25.35
N ALA A 129 20.94 1.74 -24.52
CA ALA A 129 21.51 1.86 -23.19
C ALA A 129 20.62 1.12 -22.19
N ASP A 130 21.23 0.37 -21.29
CA ASP A 130 20.55 -0.30 -20.18
C ASP A 130 20.27 0.72 -19.08
N VAL A 131 19.00 0.84 -18.70
CA VAL A 131 18.56 1.64 -17.55
C VAL A 131 18.03 0.69 -16.50
N ILE A 132 18.70 0.61 -15.35
CA ILE A 132 18.38 -0.33 -14.28
C ILE A 132 18.10 0.45 -13.01
N ALA A 133 16.98 0.13 -12.35
CA ALA A 133 16.68 0.60 -11.01
C ALA A 133 17.00 -0.47 -9.98
N PHE A 134 17.68 -0.04 -8.91
CA PHE A 134 18.02 -0.84 -7.76
C PHE A 134 17.27 -0.33 -6.53
N ASP A 135 16.78 -1.25 -5.69
CA ASP A 135 16.31 -0.91 -4.35
C ASP A 135 17.46 -0.33 -3.53
N SER A 136 17.29 0.87 -2.97
CA SER A 136 18.40 1.59 -2.32
C SER A 136 18.90 0.90 -1.05
N ALA A 137 18.11 0.02 -0.43
CA ALA A 137 18.47 -0.67 0.83
C ALA A 137 19.14 -2.02 0.59
N SER A 138 18.71 -2.76 -0.43
CA SER A 138 19.16 -4.12 -0.72
C SER A 138 20.06 -4.25 -1.95
N ASP A 139 20.13 -3.20 -2.77
CA ASP A 139 20.77 -3.19 -4.10
C ASP A 139 20.23 -4.29 -5.04
N ALA A 140 19.00 -4.78 -4.81
CA ALA A 140 18.31 -5.71 -5.71
C ALA A 140 17.77 -4.95 -6.93
N ILE A 141 17.81 -5.57 -8.12
CA ILE A 141 17.18 -5.02 -9.32
C ILE A 141 15.66 -5.10 -9.16
N VAL A 142 14.99 -3.96 -9.33
CA VAL A 142 13.52 -3.85 -9.19
C VAL A 142 12.82 -3.43 -10.47
N ALA A 143 13.54 -2.80 -11.41
CA ALA A 143 13.04 -2.49 -12.74
C ALA A 143 14.20 -2.34 -13.73
N GLN A 144 13.94 -2.62 -15.01
CA GLN A 144 14.91 -2.42 -16.08
C GLN A 144 14.18 -2.06 -17.38
N ASP A 145 14.80 -1.20 -18.17
CA ASP A 145 14.42 -0.90 -19.54
C ASP A 145 15.66 -0.67 -20.41
N THR A 146 15.49 -0.72 -21.73
CA THR A 146 16.52 -0.41 -22.71
C THR A 146 16.07 0.77 -23.55
N THR A 147 16.90 1.80 -23.64
CA THR A 147 16.52 3.03 -24.33
C THR A 147 16.25 2.82 -25.82
N THR A 148 15.27 3.53 -26.36
CA THR A 148 14.97 3.59 -27.80
C THR A 148 16.01 4.41 -28.58
N SER A 149 15.86 4.49 -29.91
CA SER A 149 16.69 5.36 -30.77
C SER A 149 16.66 6.85 -30.40
N GLY A 150 15.63 7.31 -29.69
CA GLY A 150 15.53 8.69 -29.16
C GLY A 150 16.14 8.86 -27.77
N GLY A 151 16.75 7.80 -27.22
CA GLY A 151 17.31 7.75 -25.88
C GLY A 151 16.25 7.57 -24.79
N GLU A 152 15.00 7.29 -25.14
CA GLU A 152 13.88 7.27 -24.20
C GLU A 152 13.78 5.95 -23.45
N TYR A 153 13.45 6.00 -22.16
CA TYR A 153 13.17 4.82 -21.33
C TYR A 153 11.89 5.01 -20.49
N LEU A 154 11.31 3.90 -20.04
CA LEU A 154 10.18 3.79 -19.12
C LEU A 154 10.41 2.65 -18.12
N LEU A 155 10.72 2.99 -16.87
CA LEU A 155 10.79 2.02 -15.77
C LEU A 155 9.44 1.92 -15.08
N GLN A 156 9.00 0.69 -14.84
CA GLN A 156 7.75 0.38 -14.16
C GLN A 156 8.06 -0.26 -12.80
N PHE A 157 7.56 0.36 -11.72
CA PHE A 157 7.79 -0.09 -10.35
C PHE A 157 6.57 -0.81 -9.81
N GLU A 158 6.79 -1.86 -9.03
CA GLU A 158 5.73 -2.66 -8.39
C GLU A 158 5.32 -2.12 -7.01
N ALA A 159 6.13 -1.24 -6.42
CA ALA A 159 5.89 -0.69 -5.07
C ALA A 159 6.50 0.71 -4.87
N ALA A 160 6.05 1.40 -3.82
CA ALA A 160 6.70 2.61 -3.32
C ALA A 160 8.07 2.30 -2.72
N GLY A 161 8.99 3.27 -2.79
CA GLY A 161 10.33 3.09 -2.22
C GLY A 161 11.33 4.15 -2.66
N SER A 162 12.56 3.98 -2.21
CA SER A 162 13.72 4.74 -2.66
C SER A 162 14.56 3.85 -3.54
N PHE A 163 14.91 4.34 -4.73
CA PHE A 163 15.61 3.58 -5.75
C PHE A 163 16.80 4.36 -6.30
N LYS A 164 17.88 3.64 -6.62
CA LYS A 164 19.00 4.16 -7.39
C LYS A 164 18.79 3.77 -8.84
N VAL A 165 18.76 4.74 -9.75
CA VAL A 165 18.66 4.49 -11.19
C VAL A 165 20.04 4.68 -11.81
N ILE A 166 20.48 3.67 -12.55
CA ILE A 166 21.75 3.66 -13.27
C ILE A 166 21.49 3.42 -14.75
N ALA A 167 21.94 4.37 -15.58
CA ALA A 167 21.99 4.18 -17.02
C ALA A 167 23.42 3.80 -17.45
N SER A 168 23.58 2.78 -18.29
CA SER A 168 24.87 2.34 -18.80
C SER A 168 24.77 1.88 -20.25
N LYS A 169 25.85 2.01 -21.02
CA LYS A 169 25.94 1.47 -22.37
C LYS A 169 27.30 0.84 -22.56
N THR A 170 27.33 -0.40 -23.07
CA THR A 170 28.60 -1.09 -23.34
C THR A 170 29.48 -0.23 -24.25
N GLY A 171 30.72 0.02 -23.82
CA GLY A 171 31.67 0.88 -24.54
C GLY A 171 31.58 2.38 -24.24
N VAL A 172 30.63 2.82 -23.41
CA VAL A 172 30.52 4.21 -22.92
C VAL A 172 30.80 4.22 -21.42
N LEU A 173 31.94 4.78 -21.00
CA LEU A 173 32.28 4.97 -19.60
C LEU A 173 31.52 6.18 -19.05
N GLY A 174 30.45 5.95 -18.29
CA GLY A 174 29.74 7.04 -17.61
C GLY A 174 28.36 6.65 -17.10
N GLY A 175 28.29 5.90 -16.00
CA GLY A 175 27.04 5.75 -15.26
C GLY A 175 26.77 7.01 -14.46
N ARG A 176 25.72 7.76 -14.80
CA ARG A 176 25.15 8.75 -13.89
C ARG A 176 24.19 8.01 -12.96
N VAL A 177 24.41 8.15 -11.65
CA VAL A 177 23.46 7.68 -10.65
C VAL A 177 22.48 8.81 -10.40
N ALA A 178 21.19 8.54 -10.54
CA ALA A 178 20.14 9.41 -10.04
C ALA A 178 19.39 8.66 -8.94
N GLU A 179 19.18 9.30 -7.80
CA GLU A 179 18.31 8.74 -6.76
C GLU A 179 16.87 9.21 -7.02
N ALA A 180 15.95 8.27 -7.03
CA ALA A 180 14.53 8.50 -7.19
C ALA A 180 13.78 8.04 -5.94
N THR A 181 12.94 8.90 -5.39
CA THR A 181 11.97 8.51 -4.36
C THR A 181 10.59 8.44 -5.00
N VAL A 182 9.93 7.30 -4.85
CA VAL A 182 8.59 7.04 -5.37
C VAL A 182 7.62 6.96 -4.19
N SER A 183 6.69 7.91 -4.12
CA SER A 183 5.63 7.96 -3.10
C SER A 183 4.30 8.29 -3.77
N GLY A 184 3.31 7.40 -3.64
CA GLY A 184 1.95 7.64 -4.14
C GLY A 184 1.87 8.02 -5.62
N GLY A 185 2.61 7.33 -6.50
CA GLY A 185 2.66 7.63 -7.94
C GLY A 185 3.43 8.90 -8.33
N THR A 186 4.00 9.61 -7.36
CA THR A 186 4.88 10.76 -7.61
C THR A 186 6.34 10.32 -7.52
N VAL A 187 7.13 10.71 -8.52
CA VAL A 187 8.57 10.43 -8.59
C VAL A 187 9.31 11.74 -8.35
N THR A 188 10.17 11.77 -7.34
CA THR A 188 11.08 12.89 -7.10
C THR A 188 12.52 12.44 -7.37
N PHE A 189 13.21 13.13 -8.27
CA PHE A 189 14.63 12.95 -8.47
C PHE A 189 15.41 13.83 -7.49
N VAL A 190 16.33 13.24 -6.75
CA VAL A 190 17.31 13.99 -5.96
C VAL A 190 18.57 14.12 -6.80
N THR A 191 18.94 15.35 -7.12
CA THR A 191 20.23 15.67 -7.74
C THR A 191 21.11 16.33 -6.69
N ASP A 192 22.36 15.89 -6.58
CA ASP A 192 23.41 16.60 -5.84
C ASP A 192 23.66 18.01 -6.42
#